data_AF-A0A8J7MHF0-F1
#
_entry.id   AF-A0A8J7MHF0-F1
#
_cell.length_a   1.000
_cell.length_b   1.000
_cell.length_c   1.000
_cell.angle_alpha   90.00
_cell.angle_beta   90.00
_cell.angle_gamma   90.00
#
_symmetry.space_group_name_H-M   'P 1'
#
loop_
_entity.id
_entity.type
_entity.pdbx_description
1 polymer ?
#
loop_
_entity_poly.entity_id
_entity_poly.type
_entity_poly.pdbx_seq_one_letter_code
_entity_poly.pdbx_strand_id
1 'polypeptide(L)'
;INNKNEGNEIKLDFDFDHFLDKATCPYFSLSLYNLIPSCKVCNSCYKGTEPFDSKTHIHPYKEGFGDDCKFTLTIQDVDFITQNTAAISLNLEIQEAIKSTDKAKQIQGNLNAFKLNDRYQNHKDYALELIHKNIVYNEDYVDSLYQQYEGTLFKNREDVLRLITTNYIEEQDLGKRPLAKLTRDIVEGLDLI
;
A
#
# COMPACT_ATOMS: atom_id res chain seq x y z
N ILE A 1 7.21 27.56 23.75
CA ILE A 1 6.04 28.43 23.98
C ILE A 1 4.83 27.51 23.98
N ASN A 2 4.27 27.25 25.16
CA ASN A 2 3.07 26.41 25.30
C ASN A 2 1.86 27.26 24.94
N ASN A 3 1.30 27.08 23.74
CA ASN A 3 -0.02 27.59 23.43
C ASN A 3 -1.03 26.50 23.75
N LYS A 4 -1.75 26.67 24.85
CA LYS A 4 -3.07 26.09 25.05
C LYS A 4 -4.06 27.04 24.37
N ASN A 5 -4.68 26.60 23.27
CA ASN A 5 -5.91 27.21 22.79
C ASN A 5 -7.02 26.17 22.82
N GLU A 6 -7.99 26.39 23.71
CA GLU A 6 -9.25 25.66 23.75
C GLU A 6 -10.14 26.14 22.59
N GLY A 7 -10.27 25.31 21.57
CA GLY A 7 -11.22 25.49 20.47
C GLY A 7 -10.93 24.49 19.37
N ASN A 8 -11.68 23.37 19.31
CA ASN A 8 -11.59 22.29 18.31
C ASN A 8 -10.29 22.31 17.48
N GLU A 9 -9.14 22.11 18.15
CA GLU A 9 -7.86 22.05 17.45
C GLU A 9 -7.87 20.78 16.62
N ILE A 10 -7.89 20.93 15.30
CA ILE A 10 -7.67 19.83 14.37
C ILE A 10 -6.24 19.36 14.62
N LYS A 11 -6.11 18.26 15.35
CA LYS A 11 -4.83 17.60 15.56
C LYS A 11 -4.44 16.93 14.25
N LEU A 12 -3.38 17.43 13.64
CA LEU A 12 -2.79 16.80 12.46
C LEU A 12 -1.85 15.69 12.96
N ASP A 13 -2.17 14.43 12.64
CA ASP A 13 -1.35 13.26 13.00
C ASP A 13 -0.20 12.99 12.00
N PHE A 14 0.19 14.01 11.23
CA PHE A 14 1.29 13.94 10.26
C PHE A 14 2.24 15.14 10.40
N ASP A 15 3.47 14.93 9.97
CA ASP A 15 4.50 15.96 9.84
C ASP A 15 4.74 16.25 8.35
N PHE A 16 5.32 17.41 8.04
CA PHE A 16 5.85 17.66 6.70
C PHE A 16 7.31 17.20 6.62
N ASP A 17 7.55 16.23 5.74
CA ASP A 17 8.88 15.75 5.36
C ASP A 17 9.41 16.56 4.16
N HIS A 18 10.72 16.78 4.12
CA HIS A 18 11.39 17.41 2.99
C HIS A 18 11.86 16.34 2.00
N PHE A 19 11.29 16.32 0.79
CA PHE A 19 11.73 15.36 -0.24
C PHE A 19 13.21 15.56 -0.58
N LEU A 20 13.61 16.77 -0.95
CA LEU A 20 15.01 17.20 -1.01
C LEU A 20 15.44 17.71 0.35
N ASP A 21 16.54 17.17 0.88
CA ASP A 21 17.05 17.52 2.20
C ASP A 21 17.23 19.04 2.36
N LYS A 22 16.69 19.57 3.46
CA LYS A 22 16.68 21.00 3.75
C LYS A 22 18.09 21.57 3.95
N ALA A 23 19.01 20.79 4.54
CA ALA A 23 20.35 21.26 4.83
C ALA A 23 21.17 21.46 3.54
N THR A 24 21.04 20.53 2.60
CA THR A 24 21.72 20.58 1.30
C THR A 24 20.99 21.45 0.27
N CYS A 25 19.66 21.54 0.35
CA CYS A 25 18.80 22.26 -0.58
C CYS A 25 17.90 23.31 0.11
N PRO A 26 18.46 24.31 0.83
CA PRO A 26 17.68 25.27 1.62
C PRO A 26 16.72 26.12 0.79
N TYR A 27 17.05 26.38 -0.49
CA TYR A 27 16.20 27.12 -1.42
C TYR A 27 14.83 26.44 -1.65
N PHE A 28 14.75 25.11 -1.51
CA PHE A 28 13.51 24.35 -1.67
C PHE A 28 12.78 24.10 -0.35
N SER A 29 13.29 24.60 0.78
CA SER A 29 12.76 24.29 2.11
C SER A 29 11.31 24.75 2.35
N LEU A 30 10.84 25.76 1.60
CA LEU A 30 9.47 26.29 1.65
C LEU A 30 8.66 25.96 0.39
N SER A 31 9.22 25.18 -0.54
CA SER A 31 8.48 24.76 -1.72
C SER A 31 7.42 23.74 -1.32
N LEU A 32 6.15 23.98 -1.70
CA LEU A 32 5.06 23.03 -1.45
C LEU A 32 5.32 21.69 -2.11
N TYR A 33 5.99 21.67 -3.27
CA TYR A 33 6.40 20.43 -3.93
C TYR A 33 7.47 19.68 -3.15
N ASN A 34 8.22 20.35 -2.27
CA ASN A 34 9.24 19.72 -1.43
C ASN A 34 8.72 19.29 -0.05
N LEU A 35 7.49 19.67 0.33
CA LEU A 35 6.87 19.34 1.62
C LEU A 35 5.87 18.19 1.45
N ILE A 36 6.24 17.00 1.91
CA ILE A 36 5.45 15.77 1.79
C ILE A 36 4.78 15.46 3.14
N PRO A 37 3.44 15.39 3.21
CA PRO A 37 2.73 14.87 4.38
C PRO A 37 3.20 13.45 4.65
N SER A 38 3.77 13.22 5.84
CA SER A 38 4.38 11.95 6.18
C SER A 38 4.15 11.61 7.64
N CYS A 39 4.06 10.32 7.92
CA CYS A 39 3.96 9.84 9.30
C CYS A 39 5.28 10.10 10.03
N LYS A 40 5.23 10.42 11.33
CA LYS A 40 6.45 10.70 12.11
C LYS A 40 7.48 9.57 12.01
N VAL A 41 7.04 8.31 12.06
CA VAL A 41 7.92 7.14 11.94
C VAL A 41 8.56 7.05 10.55
N CYS A 42 7.79 7.33 9.50
CA CYS A 42 8.21 7.32 8.10
C CYS A 42 9.29 8.37 7.86
N ASN A 43 9.02 9.60 8.33
CA ASN A 43 9.92 10.74 8.21
C ASN A 43 11.18 10.56 9.07
N SER A 44 11.02 10.33 10.38
CA SER A 44 12.15 10.39 11.33
C SER A 44 12.93 9.08 11.49
N CYS A 45 12.28 7.92 11.42
CA CYS A 45 12.93 6.63 11.67
C CYS A 45 13.39 5.96 10.39
N TYR A 46 12.56 5.95 9.34
CA TYR A 46 12.87 5.24 8.11
C TYR A 46 13.66 6.09 7.13
N LYS A 47 13.10 7.21 6.67
CA LYS A 47 13.85 8.13 5.79
C LYS A 47 15.01 8.77 6.53
N GLY A 48 14.74 9.37 7.70
CA GLY A 48 15.76 10.02 8.53
C GLY A 48 16.57 11.03 7.74
N THR A 49 17.88 10.77 7.59
CA THR A 49 18.83 11.62 6.85
C THR A 49 19.19 11.06 5.48
N GLU A 50 18.48 10.05 4.98
CA GLU A 50 18.72 9.46 3.67
C GLU A 50 18.47 10.51 2.57
N PRO A 51 19.44 10.74 1.65
CA PRO A 51 19.29 11.73 0.61
C PRO A 51 18.31 11.25 -0.46
N PHE A 52 17.21 11.98 -0.60
CA PHE A 52 16.19 11.72 -1.61
C PHE A 52 16.34 12.73 -2.75
N ASP A 53 16.22 12.25 -3.98
CA ASP A 53 16.09 13.07 -5.17
C ASP A 53 15.25 12.36 -6.23
N SER A 54 14.92 13.06 -7.32
CA SER A 54 14.10 12.51 -8.40
C SER A 54 14.82 11.49 -9.29
N LYS A 55 16.07 11.12 -9.01
CA LYS A 55 16.79 10.05 -9.72
C LYS A 55 16.81 8.76 -8.90
N THR A 56 16.75 8.89 -7.58
CA THR A 56 16.91 7.81 -6.61
C THR A 56 15.60 7.36 -5.98
N HIS A 57 14.58 8.23 -5.95
CA HIS A 57 13.30 7.97 -5.28
C HIS A 57 12.14 8.55 -6.09
N ILE A 58 10.98 7.90 -5.98
CA ILE A 58 9.72 8.41 -6.50
C ILE A 58 9.31 9.63 -5.69
N HIS A 59 8.95 10.69 -6.41
CA HIS A 59 8.36 11.89 -5.82
C HIS A 59 6.85 11.68 -5.63
N PRO A 60 6.30 11.71 -4.40
CA PRO A 60 4.91 11.33 -4.13
C PRO A 60 3.84 12.14 -4.87
N TYR A 61 4.12 13.41 -5.18
CA TYR A 61 3.22 14.25 -6.00
C TYR A 61 3.30 14.04 -7.50
N LYS A 62 4.28 13.27 -8.00
CA LYS A 62 4.45 13.02 -9.44
C LYS A 62 3.88 11.66 -9.80
N GLU A 63 4.23 10.64 -9.04
CA GLU A 63 3.83 9.27 -9.32
C GLU A 63 3.84 8.42 -8.06
N GLY A 64 3.17 7.27 -8.13
CA GLY A 64 3.26 6.20 -7.13
C GLY A 64 3.83 4.93 -7.77
N PHE A 65 3.77 3.83 -7.01
CA PHE A 65 4.21 2.53 -7.51
C PHE A 65 3.29 1.99 -8.61
N GLY A 66 1.98 2.24 -8.51
CA GLY A 66 0.98 1.75 -9.46
C GLY A 66 1.14 0.24 -9.70
N ASP A 67 1.07 -0.17 -10.95
CA ASP A 67 1.30 -1.55 -11.36
C ASP A 67 2.78 -1.86 -11.67
N ASP A 68 3.66 -0.85 -11.64
CA ASP A 68 5.09 -1.03 -11.89
C ASP A 68 5.80 -1.78 -10.75
N CYS A 69 5.21 -1.79 -9.56
CA CYS A 69 5.61 -2.64 -8.44
C CYS A 69 4.37 -3.17 -7.71
N LYS A 70 4.27 -4.50 -7.62
CA LYS A 70 3.10 -5.20 -7.06
C LYS A 70 3.51 -6.10 -5.91
N PHE A 71 2.57 -6.36 -5.01
CA PHE A 71 2.72 -7.45 -4.06
C PHE A 71 2.54 -8.79 -4.78
N THR A 72 3.55 -9.67 -4.66
CA THR A 72 3.50 -11.05 -5.12
C THR A 72 3.40 -11.97 -3.91
N LEU A 73 2.48 -12.92 -3.99
CA LEU A 73 2.31 -13.98 -3.01
C LEU A 73 2.70 -15.33 -3.61
N THR A 74 3.44 -16.14 -2.86
CA THR A 74 3.78 -17.51 -3.27
C THR A 74 3.48 -18.47 -2.12
N ILE A 75 2.73 -19.52 -2.43
CA ILE A 75 2.48 -20.63 -1.50
C ILE A 75 3.69 -21.55 -1.53
N GLN A 76 4.30 -21.77 -0.37
CA GLN A 76 5.49 -22.60 -0.21
C GLN A 76 5.16 -23.98 0.34
N ASP A 77 4.09 -24.08 1.13
CA ASP A 77 3.66 -25.31 1.81
C ASP A 77 2.13 -25.37 1.86
N VAL A 78 1.55 -26.57 1.91
CA VAL A 78 0.11 -26.83 2.04
C VAL A 78 -0.45 -26.37 3.40
N ASP A 79 0.40 -26.19 4.40
CA ASP A 79 0.02 -25.74 5.74
C ASP A 79 -0.61 -24.34 5.78
N PHE A 80 -0.59 -23.60 4.66
CA PHE A 80 -1.34 -22.35 4.50
C PHE A 80 -2.83 -22.52 4.85
N ILE A 81 -3.40 -23.71 4.63
CA ILE A 81 -4.79 -24.05 4.98
C ILE A 81 -5.03 -23.90 6.50
N THR A 82 -4.02 -24.14 7.32
CA THR A 82 -4.10 -24.10 8.80
C THR A 82 -3.71 -22.75 9.40
N GLN A 83 -3.71 -21.68 8.60
CA GLN A 83 -3.30 -20.32 8.99
C GLN A 83 -1.81 -20.19 9.39
N ASN A 84 -0.94 -21.09 8.92
CA ASN A 84 0.49 -20.97 9.13
C ASN A 84 1.12 -19.94 8.17
N THR A 85 1.53 -18.78 8.68
CA THR A 85 2.14 -17.70 7.87
C THR A 85 3.52 -18.07 7.31
N ALA A 86 4.21 -19.07 7.87
CA ALA A 86 5.46 -19.58 7.31
C ALA A 86 5.26 -20.34 6.00
N ALA A 87 4.03 -20.76 5.70
CA ALA A 87 3.69 -21.46 4.46
C ALA A 87 3.57 -20.52 3.24
N ILE A 88 3.73 -19.20 3.43
CA ILE A 88 3.65 -18.20 2.36
C ILE A 88 4.84 -17.26 2.34
N SER A 89 5.19 -16.82 1.13
CA SER A 89 6.07 -15.69 0.87
C SER A 89 5.26 -14.51 0.36
N LEU A 90 5.56 -13.31 0.86
CA LEU A 90 4.93 -12.06 0.45
C LEU A 90 6.03 -11.04 0.17
N ASN A 91 6.11 -10.53 -1.06
CA ASN A 91 7.15 -9.58 -1.47
C ASN A 91 6.58 -8.48 -2.35
N LEU A 92 7.17 -7.28 -2.31
CA LEU A 92 6.99 -6.27 -3.34
C LEU A 92 7.99 -6.51 -4.47
N GLU A 93 7.47 -6.71 -5.68
CA GLU A 93 8.26 -7.05 -6.86
C GLU A 93 8.08 -5.99 -7.95
N ILE A 94 9.21 -5.51 -8.46
CA ILE A 94 9.27 -4.59 -9.60
C ILE A 94 8.97 -5.39 -10.87
N GLN A 95 8.02 -4.92 -11.67
CA GLN A 95 7.60 -5.62 -12.88
C GLN A 95 8.69 -5.64 -13.96
N GLU A 96 8.82 -6.77 -14.65
CA GLU A 96 9.84 -6.99 -15.71
C GLU A 96 9.87 -5.86 -16.74
N ALA A 97 8.69 -5.35 -17.12
CA ALA A 97 8.55 -4.30 -18.13
C ALA A 97 9.33 -3.01 -17.80
N ILE A 98 9.56 -2.72 -16.51
CA ILE A 98 10.22 -1.49 -16.08
C ILE A 98 11.58 -1.72 -15.40
N LYS A 99 12.03 -2.97 -15.20
CA LYS A 99 13.27 -3.28 -14.44
C LYS A 99 14.51 -2.56 -14.94
N SER A 100 14.59 -2.27 -16.24
CA SER A 100 15.74 -1.60 -16.87
C SER A 100 15.61 -0.07 -16.95
N THR A 101 14.60 0.53 -16.30
CA THR A 101 14.32 1.97 -16.35
C THR A 101 14.84 2.71 -15.12
N ASP A 102 14.90 4.05 -15.19
CA ASP A 102 15.19 4.87 -14.01
C ASP A 102 14.09 4.75 -12.94
N LYS A 103 12.85 4.46 -13.35
CA LYS A 103 11.73 4.24 -12.44
C LYS A 103 11.96 3.03 -11.53
N ALA A 104 12.51 1.93 -12.06
CA ALA A 104 12.86 0.77 -11.23
C ALA A 104 13.89 1.13 -10.14
N LYS A 105 14.89 1.96 -10.47
CA LYS A 105 15.87 2.44 -9.47
C LYS A 105 15.21 3.28 -8.40
N GLN A 106 14.29 4.17 -8.80
CA GLN A 106 13.53 5.01 -7.87
C GLN A 106 12.68 4.17 -6.91
N ILE A 107 11.92 3.20 -7.45
CA ILE A 107 11.12 2.25 -6.66
C ILE A 107 12.04 1.51 -5.68
N GLN A 108 13.17 0.99 -6.15
CA GLN A 108 14.12 0.27 -5.30
C GLN A 108 14.66 1.15 -4.17
N GLY A 109 14.94 2.43 -4.44
CA GLY A 109 15.28 3.42 -3.42
C GLY A 109 14.19 3.52 -2.35
N ASN A 110 12.94 3.72 -2.74
CA ASN A 110 11.82 3.78 -1.81
C ASN A 110 11.63 2.47 -1.00
N LEU A 111 11.74 1.30 -1.65
CA LEU A 111 11.64 -0.01 -0.97
C LEU A 111 12.72 -0.13 0.13
N ASN A 112 13.94 0.31 -0.17
CA ASN A 112 15.08 0.21 0.73
C ASN A 112 15.02 1.23 1.88
N ALA A 113 14.68 2.48 1.59
CA ALA A 113 14.59 3.57 2.56
C ALA A 113 13.50 3.30 3.59
N PHE A 114 12.32 2.84 3.13
CA PHE A 114 11.18 2.60 4.00
C PHE A 114 11.07 1.16 4.51
N LYS A 115 12.06 0.31 4.20
CA LYS A 115 12.10 -1.12 4.58
C LYS A 115 10.79 -1.84 4.28
N LEU A 116 10.21 -1.57 3.10
CA LEU A 116 8.84 -1.97 2.80
C LEU A 116 8.69 -3.49 2.83
N ASN A 117 9.59 -4.25 2.19
CA ASN A 117 9.53 -5.71 2.22
C ASN A 117 9.52 -6.27 3.66
N ASP A 118 10.38 -5.78 4.55
CA ASP A 118 10.46 -6.23 5.95
C ASP A 118 9.18 -5.89 6.72
N ARG A 119 8.66 -4.68 6.54
CA ARG A 119 7.46 -4.22 7.24
C ARG A 119 6.24 -5.04 6.84
N TYR A 120 6.08 -5.31 5.55
CA TYR A 120 4.97 -6.09 5.04
C TYR A 120 5.04 -7.59 5.40
N GLN A 121 6.19 -8.10 5.87
CA GLN A 121 6.23 -9.45 6.47
C GLN A 121 5.31 -9.58 7.68
N ASN A 122 5.06 -8.48 8.42
CA ASN A 122 4.12 -8.47 9.55
C ASN A 122 2.65 -8.50 9.13
N HIS A 123 2.35 -8.57 7.83
CA HIS A 123 1.00 -8.63 7.27
C HIS A 123 0.74 -9.94 6.49
N LYS A 124 1.56 -10.97 6.74
CA LYS A 124 1.35 -12.30 6.15
C LYS A 124 0.06 -12.96 6.62
N ASP A 125 -0.34 -12.72 7.86
CA ASP A 125 -1.64 -13.14 8.40
C ASP A 125 -2.79 -12.58 7.55
N TYR A 126 -2.77 -11.27 7.27
CA TYR A 126 -3.74 -10.61 6.41
C TYR A 126 -3.76 -11.18 4.99
N ALA A 127 -2.58 -11.41 4.40
CA ALA A 127 -2.47 -12.03 3.09
C ALA A 127 -3.03 -13.46 3.06
N LEU A 128 -2.81 -14.23 4.13
CA LEU A 128 -3.30 -15.59 4.27
C LEU A 128 -4.84 -15.64 4.40
N GLU A 129 -5.43 -14.69 5.12
CA GLU A 129 -6.89 -14.54 5.18
C GLU A 129 -7.49 -14.26 3.79
N LEU A 130 -6.82 -13.48 2.94
CA LEU A 130 -7.28 -13.25 1.56
C LEU A 130 -7.27 -14.54 0.73
N ILE A 131 -6.28 -15.43 0.92
CA ILE A 131 -6.27 -16.75 0.28
C ILE A 131 -7.46 -17.59 0.75
N HIS A 132 -7.74 -17.61 2.05
CA HIS A 132 -8.87 -18.38 2.58
C HIS A 132 -10.20 -17.82 2.07
N LYS A 133 -10.34 -16.50 2.00
CA LYS A 133 -11.49 -15.85 1.39
C LYS A 133 -11.63 -16.20 -0.09
N ASN A 134 -10.54 -16.26 -0.86
CA ASN A 134 -10.59 -16.71 -2.25
C ASN A 134 -11.13 -18.14 -2.39
N ILE A 135 -10.69 -19.04 -1.51
CA ILE A 135 -11.15 -20.44 -1.53
C ILE A 135 -12.63 -20.55 -1.16
N VAL A 136 -13.08 -19.80 -0.16
CA VAL A 136 -14.48 -19.84 0.32
C VAL A 136 -15.43 -19.11 -0.63
N TYR A 137 -15.01 -17.96 -1.14
CA TYR A 137 -15.79 -17.06 -1.99
C TYR A 137 -15.26 -17.11 -3.43
N ASN A 138 -15.45 -18.26 -4.08
CA ASN A 138 -15.21 -18.38 -5.51
C ASN A 138 -16.17 -17.52 -6.33
N GLU A 139 -15.87 -17.38 -7.62
CA GLU A 139 -16.62 -16.53 -8.56
C GLU A 139 -18.13 -16.81 -8.54
N ASP A 140 -18.53 -18.08 -8.63
CA ASP A 140 -19.95 -18.49 -8.61
C ASP A 140 -20.64 -18.07 -7.30
N TYR A 141 -19.95 -18.21 -6.16
CA TYR A 141 -20.51 -17.84 -4.88
C TYR A 141 -20.62 -16.32 -4.74
N VAL A 142 -19.61 -15.56 -5.18
CA VAL A 142 -19.66 -14.10 -5.24
C VAL A 142 -20.83 -13.62 -6.10
N ASP A 143 -21.02 -14.22 -7.28
CA ASP A 143 -22.12 -13.86 -8.18
C ASP A 143 -23.49 -14.22 -7.59
N SER A 144 -23.58 -15.35 -6.90
CA SER A 144 -24.82 -15.72 -6.19
C SER A 144 -25.16 -14.74 -5.05
N LEU A 145 -24.16 -14.28 -4.31
CA LEU A 145 -24.32 -13.27 -3.25
C LEU A 145 -24.73 -11.93 -3.85
N TYR A 146 -24.14 -11.54 -4.98
CA TYR A 146 -24.53 -10.36 -5.70
C TYR A 146 -26.00 -10.44 -6.12
N GLN A 147 -26.40 -11.49 -6.85
CA GLN A 147 -27.77 -11.67 -7.34
C GLN A 147 -28.81 -11.72 -6.22
N GLN A 148 -28.47 -12.32 -5.08
CA GLN A 148 -29.38 -12.43 -3.94
C GLN A 148 -29.68 -11.08 -3.29
N TYR A 149 -28.73 -10.14 -3.32
CA TYR A 149 -28.83 -8.86 -2.61
C TYR A 149 -28.71 -7.62 -3.52
N GLU A 150 -28.75 -7.82 -4.84
CA GLU A 150 -28.74 -6.75 -5.83
C GLU A 150 -29.93 -5.81 -5.60
N GLY A 151 -29.66 -4.50 -5.65
CA GLY A 151 -30.66 -3.46 -5.40
C GLY A 151 -31.02 -3.25 -3.92
N THR A 152 -30.41 -4.02 -3.01
CA THR A 152 -30.54 -3.81 -1.55
C THR A 152 -29.18 -3.50 -0.91
N LEU A 153 -28.39 -4.53 -0.57
CA LEU A 153 -27.08 -4.37 0.06
C LEU A 153 -25.98 -4.05 -0.94
N PHE A 154 -26.10 -4.51 -2.18
CA PHE A 154 -25.07 -4.38 -3.20
C PHE A 154 -25.59 -3.64 -4.43
N LYS A 155 -24.82 -2.65 -4.90
CA LYS A 155 -25.11 -1.91 -6.13
C LYS A 155 -24.46 -2.56 -7.35
N ASN A 156 -23.36 -3.26 -7.13
CA ASN A 156 -22.55 -3.92 -8.15
C ASN A 156 -21.71 -5.04 -7.50
N ARG A 157 -21.02 -5.83 -8.31
CA ARG A 157 -20.18 -6.94 -7.86
C ARG A 157 -19.04 -6.46 -6.95
N GLU A 158 -18.53 -5.26 -7.21
CA GLU A 158 -17.44 -4.63 -6.46
C GLU A 158 -17.83 -4.35 -5.00
N ASP A 159 -19.10 -4.05 -4.70
CA ASP A 159 -19.58 -3.92 -3.33
C ASP A 159 -19.47 -5.24 -2.55
N VAL A 160 -19.71 -6.38 -3.20
CA VAL A 160 -19.55 -7.73 -2.62
C VAL A 160 -18.08 -8.00 -2.34
N LEU A 161 -17.21 -7.77 -3.33
CA LEU A 161 -15.76 -7.96 -3.19
C LEU A 161 -15.19 -7.06 -2.10
N ARG A 162 -15.63 -5.80 -1.99
CA ARG A 162 -15.23 -4.89 -0.91
C ARG A 162 -15.67 -5.40 0.45
N LEU A 163 -16.84 -6.04 0.55
CA LEU A 163 -17.32 -6.63 1.79
C LEU A 163 -16.47 -7.85 2.19
N ILE A 164 -16.21 -8.76 1.26
CA ILE A 164 -15.42 -9.99 1.49
C ILE A 164 -13.98 -9.65 1.86
N THR A 165 -13.32 -8.85 1.02
CA THR A 165 -11.92 -8.47 1.22
C THR A 165 -11.75 -7.44 2.33
N THR A 166 -12.84 -6.81 2.78
CA THR A 166 -12.86 -5.71 3.75
C THR A 166 -12.01 -4.50 3.32
N ASN A 167 -11.71 -4.37 2.03
CA ASN A 167 -10.86 -3.30 1.51
C ASN A 167 -11.27 -2.87 0.09
N TYR A 168 -10.65 -1.79 -0.39
CA TYR A 168 -10.85 -1.31 -1.76
C TYR A 168 -9.85 -1.97 -2.70
N ILE A 169 -10.34 -2.39 -3.86
CA ILE A 169 -9.56 -2.98 -4.95
C ILE A 169 -9.42 -2.04 -6.15
N GLU A 170 -10.28 -1.03 -6.23
CA GLU A 170 -10.26 0.00 -7.26
C GLU A 170 -9.11 1.01 -7.05
N GLU A 171 -8.33 1.32 -8.09
CA GLU A 171 -7.16 2.22 -8.04
C GLU A 171 -7.49 3.58 -7.40
N GLN A 172 -8.59 4.21 -7.83
CA GLN A 172 -9.05 5.51 -7.34
C GLN A 172 -9.36 5.53 -5.84
N ASP A 173 -9.58 4.35 -5.24
CA ASP A 173 -10.03 4.18 -3.86
C ASP A 173 -8.95 3.58 -2.96
N LEU A 174 -7.76 3.25 -3.46
CA LEU A 174 -6.69 2.65 -2.67
C LEU A 174 -6.21 3.55 -1.53
N GLY A 175 -6.38 4.88 -1.65
CA GLY A 175 -6.07 5.83 -0.59
C GLY A 175 -7.08 5.85 0.57
N LYS A 176 -8.23 5.19 0.45
CA LYS A 176 -9.32 5.25 1.44
C LYS A 176 -9.11 4.34 2.65
N ARG A 177 -8.28 3.29 2.52
CA ARG A 177 -8.00 2.33 3.60
C ARG A 177 -6.54 1.88 3.61
N PRO A 178 -5.95 1.63 4.79
CA PRO A 178 -4.67 0.95 4.89
C PRO A 178 -4.69 -0.39 4.16
N LEU A 179 -3.53 -0.79 3.62
CA LEU A 179 -3.35 -2.08 2.94
C LEU A 179 -4.23 -2.31 1.71
N ALA A 180 -4.91 -1.29 1.17
CA ALA A 180 -5.74 -1.44 -0.03
C ALA A 180 -4.92 -1.94 -1.24
N LYS A 181 -3.74 -1.36 -1.48
CA LYS A 181 -2.83 -1.85 -2.54
C LYS A 181 -2.40 -3.30 -2.35
N LEU A 182 -2.05 -3.70 -1.12
CA LEU A 182 -1.74 -5.10 -0.79
C LEU A 182 -2.91 -6.01 -1.10
N THR A 183 -4.12 -5.59 -0.71
CA THR A 183 -5.35 -6.34 -0.95
C THR A 183 -5.60 -6.51 -2.43
N ARG A 184 -5.60 -5.41 -3.19
CA ARG A 184 -5.80 -5.44 -4.64
C ARG A 184 -4.79 -6.36 -5.31
N ASP A 185 -3.50 -6.13 -5.09
CA ASP A 185 -2.44 -6.87 -5.79
C ASP A 185 -2.52 -8.38 -5.48
N ILE A 186 -2.85 -8.79 -4.24
CA ILE A 186 -3.04 -10.20 -3.88
C ILE A 186 -4.30 -10.77 -4.54
N VAL A 187 -5.41 -10.04 -4.48
CA VAL A 187 -6.71 -10.48 -5.01
C VAL A 187 -6.63 -10.65 -6.53
N GLU A 188 -6.02 -9.70 -7.24
CA GLU A 188 -5.69 -9.82 -8.68
C GLU A 188 -4.81 -11.04 -8.95
N GLY A 189 -3.77 -11.27 -8.13
CA GLY A 189 -2.85 -12.41 -8.30
C GLY A 189 -3.45 -13.78 -7.98
N LEU A 190 -4.60 -13.84 -7.30
CA LEU A 190 -5.36 -15.05 -7.00
C LEU A 190 -6.51 -15.31 -7.98
N ASP A 191 -6.63 -14.51 -9.04
CA ASP A 191 -7.73 -14.55 -10.02
C ASP A 191 -9.13 -14.40 -9.35
N LEU A 192 -9.25 -13.55 -8.31
CA LEU A 192 -10.54 -13.18 -7.69
C LEU A 192 -11.31 -12.09 -8.45
N ILE A 193 -10.68 -11.46 -9.45
CA ILE A 193 -11.20 -10.33 -10.22
C ILE A 193 -10.77 -10.51 -11.67
#